data_AF-A0A8S9JNI8-F1
#
_entry.id   AF-A0A8S9JNI8-F1
#
_cell.length_a   1.000
_cell.length_b   1.000
_cell.length_c   1.000
_cell.angle_alpha   90.00
_cell.angle_beta   90.00
_cell.angle_gamma   90.00
#
_symmetry.space_group_name_H-M   'P 1'
#
loop_
_entity.id
_entity.type
_entity.pdbx_description
1 polymer ?
#
loop_
_entity_poly.entity_id
_entity_poly.type
_entity_poly.pdbx_seq_one_letter_code
_entity_poly.pdbx_strand_id
1 'polypeptide(L)'
;MRVFNAALDGSFRESRISHFKAEEAERELFRFQKEVEEQSRRQAELHSRALVRAERRGKRAIVAEMKRRAALFASEFESFKDAQKFVGNFCECRGSVATLYESQKEDFSFPAEVAKRSGVINGCAHAESLVPPIEGRVRQLWDSIEVSEDTAEAGTGVGDEVAGVADGELDQPVSSFGISMSGFLDFEL
;
A
#
# COMPACT_ATOMS: atom_id res chain seq x y z
N MET A 1 50.07 -23.59 -68.26
CA MET A 1 48.89 -22.68 -68.24
C MET A 1 47.54 -23.36 -67.99
N ARG A 2 47.21 -24.52 -68.60
CA ARG A 2 45.85 -25.12 -68.43
C ARG A 2 45.45 -25.48 -66.99
N VAL A 3 46.39 -25.94 -66.16
CA VAL A 3 46.11 -26.37 -64.78
C VAL A 3 45.81 -25.18 -63.85
N PHE A 4 46.48 -24.04 -64.05
CA PHE A 4 46.30 -22.84 -63.23
C PHE A 4 44.94 -22.17 -63.48
N ASN A 5 44.48 -22.16 -64.73
CA ASN A 5 43.17 -21.62 -65.10
C ASN A 5 42.01 -22.48 -64.56
N ALA A 6 42.19 -23.81 -64.47
CA ALA A 6 41.19 -24.70 -63.89
C ALA A 6 41.06 -24.54 -62.36
N ALA A 7 42.19 -24.37 -61.66
CA ALA A 7 42.20 -24.11 -60.22
C ALA A 7 41.55 -22.75 -59.88
N LEU A 8 41.81 -21.72 -60.70
CA LEU A 8 41.16 -20.42 -60.56
C LEU A 8 39.64 -20.48 -60.79
N ASP A 9 39.17 -21.17 -61.84
CA ASP A 9 37.72 -21.32 -62.10
C ASP A 9 37.02 -22.10 -60.98
N GLY A 10 37.67 -23.14 -60.44
CA GLY A 10 37.18 -23.89 -59.28
C GLY A 10 37.03 -23.01 -58.02
N SER A 11 38.07 -22.23 -57.70
CA SER A 11 38.06 -21.32 -56.55
C SER A 11 36.98 -20.24 -56.65
N PHE A 12 36.74 -19.72 -57.85
CA PHE A 12 35.71 -18.72 -58.10
C PHE A 12 34.30 -19.28 -57.91
N ARG A 13 34.05 -20.51 -58.37
CA ARG A 13 32.77 -21.21 -58.15
C ARG A 13 32.51 -21.50 -56.68
N GLU A 14 33.51 -21.98 -55.95
CA GLU A 14 33.39 -22.24 -54.51
C GLU A 14 33.11 -20.96 -53.70
N SER A 15 33.82 -19.88 -53.99
CA SER A 15 33.60 -18.58 -53.36
C SER A 15 32.15 -18.08 -53.54
N ARG A 16 31.58 -18.24 -54.74
CA ARG A 16 30.18 -17.87 -55.02
C ARG A 16 29.17 -18.72 -54.24
N ILE A 17 29.41 -20.03 -54.13
CA ILE A 17 28.55 -20.93 -53.35
C ILE A 17 28.63 -20.57 -51.86
N SER A 18 29.83 -20.26 -51.35
CA SER A 18 30.02 -19.82 -49.97
C SER A 18 29.29 -18.51 -49.67
N HIS A 19 29.38 -17.52 -50.56
CA HIS A 19 28.68 -16.25 -50.39
C HIS A 19 27.16 -16.44 -50.38
N PHE A 20 26.62 -17.27 -51.28
CA PHE A 20 25.19 -17.57 -51.29
C PHE A 20 24.71 -18.22 -49.98
N LYS A 21 25.47 -19.19 -49.46
CA LYS A 21 25.17 -19.82 -48.16
C LYS A 21 25.27 -18.85 -46.99
N ALA A 22 26.24 -17.94 -47.02
CA ALA A 22 26.38 -16.88 -46.01
C ALA A 22 25.18 -15.93 -46.04
N GLU A 23 24.78 -15.47 -47.22
CA GLU A 23 23.61 -14.59 -47.40
C GLU A 23 22.30 -15.27 -46.96
N GLU A 24 22.15 -16.58 -47.22
CA GLU A 24 21.02 -17.36 -46.73
C GLU A 24 21.01 -17.43 -45.20
N ALA A 25 22.16 -17.72 -44.58
CA ALA A 25 22.29 -17.73 -43.12
C ALA A 25 22.01 -16.35 -42.48
N GLU A 26 22.47 -15.27 -43.10
CA GLU A 26 22.19 -13.90 -42.64
C GLU A 26 20.69 -13.58 -42.68
N ARG A 27 19.98 -14.01 -43.73
CA ARG A 27 18.52 -13.85 -43.81
C ARG A 27 17.80 -14.63 -42.72
N GLU A 28 18.23 -15.86 -42.44
CA GLU A 28 17.68 -16.65 -41.32
C GLU A 28 17.91 -15.96 -39.99
N LEU A 29 19.13 -15.47 -39.74
CA LEU A 29 19.45 -14.74 -38.51
C LEU A 29 18.58 -13.50 -38.35
N PHE A 30 18.37 -12.73 -39.43
CA PHE A 30 17.48 -11.57 -39.40
C PHE A 30 16.03 -11.96 -39.06
N ARG A 31 15.54 -13.09 -39.58
CA ARG A 31 14.20 -13.60 -39.24
C ARG A 31 14.10 -13.99 -37.77
N PHE A 32 15.08 -14.73 -37.25
CA PHE A 32 15.11 -15.12 -35.84
C PHE A 32 15.19 -13.90 -34.92
N GLN A 33 16.03 -12.92 -35.24
CA GLN A 33 16.13 -11.68 -34.47
C GLN A 33 14.79 -10.96 -34.38
N LYS A 34 14.08 -10.82 -35.52
CA LYS A 34 12.76 -10.21 -35.55
C LYS A 34 11.74 -10.98 -34.71
N GLU A 35 11.75 -12.31 -34.77
CA GLU A 35 10.83 -13.14 -33.97
C GLU A 35 11.09 -13.01 -32.47
N VAL A 36 12.36 -13.02 -32.06
CA VAL A 36 12.77 -12.81 -30.66
C VAL A 36 12.34 -11.41 -30.17
N GLU A 37 12.51 -10.37 -31.00
CA GLU A 37 12.06 -9.01 -30.67
C GLU A 37 10.53 -8.92 -30.57
N GLU A 38 9.80 -9.60 -31.45
CA GLU A 38 8.34 -9.67 -31.34
C GLU A 38 7.90 -10.40 -30.07
N GLN A 39 8.58 -11.48 -29.70
CA GLN A 39 8.30 -12.23 -28.48
C GLN A 39 8.59 -11.39 -27.23
N SER A 40 9.75 -10.72 -27.18
CA SER A 40 10.12 -9.85 -26.06
C SER A 40 9.12 -8.70 -25.90
N ARG A 41 8.66 -8.11 -27.01
CA ARG A 41 7.59 -7.09 -27.01
C ARG A 41 6.28 -7.63 -26.43
N ARG A 42 5.85 -8.83 -26.86
CA ARG A 42 4.62 -9.47 -26.33
C ARG A 42 4.74 -9.77 -24.84
N GLN A 43 5.91 -10.25 -24.41
CA GLN A 43 6.19 -10.53 -23.01
C GLN A 43 6.16 -9.24 -22.16
N ALA A 44 6.81 -8.17 -22.61
CA ALA A 44 6.78 -6.86 -21.95
C ALA A 44 5.33 -6.31 -21.86
N GLU A 45 4.52 -6.49 -22.90
CA GLU A 45 3.11 -6.12 -22.87
C GLU A 45 2.30 -6.94 -21.84
N LEU A 46 2.54 -8.25 -21.76
CA LEU A 46 1.90 -9.10 -20.75
C LEU A 46 2.30 -8.70 -19.32
N HIS A 47 3.59 -8.45 -19.07
CA HIS A 47 4.08 -8.01 -17.77
C HIS A 47 3.52 -6.64 -17.39
N SER A 48 3.53 -5.65 -18.29
CA SER A 48 2.94 -4.33 -18.02
C SER A 48 1.45 -4.41 -17.70
N ARG A 49 0.68 -5.23 -18.43
CA ARG A 49 -0.73 -5.49 -18.13
C ARG A 49 -0.93 -6.16 -16.77
N ALA A 50 -0.03 -7.06 -16.38
CA ALA A 50 -0.07 -7.71 -15.06
C ALA A 50 0.20 -6.70 -13.94
N LEU A 51 1.20 -5.82 -14.10
CA LEU A 51 1.53 -4.76 -13.15
C LEU A 51 0.36 -3.79 -12.95
N VAL A 52 -0.25 -3.30 -14.03
CA VAL A 52 -1.43 -2.41 -13.94
C VAL A 52 -2.60 -3.09 -13.20
N ARG A 53 -2.81 -4.40 -13.42
CA ARG A 53 -3.84 -5.15 -12.69
C ARG A 53 -3.51 -5.29 -11.21
N ALA A 54 -2.25 -5.55 -10.87
CA ALA A 54 -1.79 -5.64 -9.48
C ALA A 54 -1.94 -4.29 -8.76
N GLU A 55 -1.50 -3.21 -9.39
CA GLU A 55 -1.65 -1.84 -8.87
C GLU A 55 -3.12 -1.50 -8.61
N ARG A 56 -4.01 -1.77 -9.58
CA ARG A 56 -5.45 -1.56 -9.42
C ARG A 56 -6.05 -2.41 -8.29
N ARG A 57 -5.54 -3.62 -8.07
CA ARG A 57 -5.96 -4.46 -6.93
C ARG A 57 -5.49 -3.85 -5.60
N GLY A 58 -4.23 -3.44 -5.51
CA GLY A 58 -3.67 -2.78 -4.32
C GLY A 58 -4.43 -1.51 -3.95
N LYS A 59 -4.70 -0.63 -4.92
CA LYS A 59 -5.51 0.59 -4.70
C LYS A 59 -6.91 0.27 -4.17
N ARG A 60 -7.58 -0.76 -4.71
CA ARG A 60 -8.91 -1.18 -4.20
C ARG A 60 -8.83 -1.75 -2.79
N ALA A 61 -7.79 -2.51 -2.47
CA ALA A 61 -7.58 -3.05 -1.13
C ALA A 61 -7.39 -1.93 -0.10
N ILE A 62 -6.53 -0.95 -0.41
CA ILE A 62 -6.32 0.23 0.46
C ILE A 62 -7.63 1.00 0.67
N VAL A 63 -8.38 1.27 -0.40
CA VAL A 63 -9.68 1.96 -0.29
C VAL A 63 -10.68 1.17 0.56
N ALA A 64 -10.71 -0.16 0.42
CA ALA A 64 -11.60 -1.01 1.22
C ALA A 64 -11.23 -0.99 2.70
N GLU A 65 -9.93 -1.07 3.03
CA GLU A 65 -9.44 -1.00 4.40
C GLU A 65 -9.69 0.39 5.01
N MET A 66 -9.48 1.46 4.24
CA MET A 66 -9.81 2.82 4.68
C MET A 66 -11.31 2.99 4.98
N LYS A 67 -12.19 2.41 4.16
CA LYS A 67 -13.63 2.39 4.46
C LYS A 67 -13.96 1.60 5.72
N ARG A 68 -13.31 0.46 5.93
CA ARG A 68 -13.48 -0.35 7.15
C ARG A 68 -13.06 0.43 8.39
N ARG A 69 -11.90 1.06 8.35
CA ARG A 69 -11.40 1.93 9.43
C ARG A 69 -12.34 3.11 9.66
N ALA A 70 -12.79 3.81 8.62
CA ALA A 70 -13.76 4.90 8.77
C ALA A 70 -15.05 4.46 9.46
N ALA A 71 -15.57 3.26 9.14
CA ALA A 71 -16.76 2.71 9.79
C ALA A 71 -16.52 2.38 11.28
N LEU A 72 -15.37 1.77 11.62
CA LEU A 72 -14.98 1.51 13.00
C LEU A 72 -14.79 2.82 13.79
N PHE A 73 -14.15 3.81 13.18
CA PHE A 73 -13.99 5.14 13.77
C PHE A 73 -15.34 5.76 14.08
N ALA A 74 -16.27 5.75 13.13
CA ALA A 74 -17.60 6.31 13.34
C ALA A 74 -18.31 5.66 14.53
N SER A 75 -18.27 4.33 14.65
CA SER A 75 -18.90 3.65 15.78
C SER A 75 -18.20 3.93 17.13
N GLU A 76 -16.86 3.93 17.15
CA GLU A 76 -16.11 4.22 18.37
C GLU A 76 -16.28 5.68 18.80
N PHE A 77 -16.31 6.60 17.84
CA PHE A 77 -16.50 8.02 18.09
C PHE A 77 -17.89 8.33 18.64
N GLU A 78 -18.95 7.67 18.16
CA GLU A 78 -20.28 7.77 18.80
C GLU A 78 -20.23 7.28 20.26
N SER A 79 -19.60 6.14 20.52
CA SER A 79 -19.47 5.62 21.89
C SER A 79 -18.68 6.55 22.81
N PHE A 80 -17.66 7.23 22.27
CA PHE A 80 -16.88 8.24 22.97
C PHE A 80 -17.76 9.46 23.32
N LYS A 81 -18.54 9.98 22.36
CA LYS A 81 -19.46 11.10 22.61
C LYS A 81 -20.49 10.75 23.66
N ASP A 82 -21.04 9.54 23.64
CA ASP A 82 -22.02 9.09 24.62
C ASP A 82 -21.41 9.03 26.03
N ALA A 83 -20.22 8.44 26.17
CA ALA A 83 -19.49 8.44 27.44
C ALA A 83 -19.20 9.88 27.92
N GLN A 84 -18.74 10.75 27.02
CA GLN A 84 -18.43 12.14 27.36
C GLN A 84 -19.67 12.94 27.76
N LYS A 85 -20.84 12.71 27.13
CA LYS A 85 -22.11 13.34 27.51
C LYS A 85 -22.50 13.01 28.94
N PHE A 86 -22.29 11.77 29.38
CA PHE A 86 -22.52 11.38 30.78
C PHE A 86 -21.59 12.10 31.75
N VAL A 87 -20.29 12.22 31.41
CA VAL A 87 -19.30 12.92 32.23
C VAL A 87 -19.57 14.43 32.28
N GLY A 88 -19.88 15.05 31.13
CA GLY A 88 -20.16 16.49 31.02
C GLY A 88 -21.37 16.93 31.83
N ASN A 89 -22.47 16.17 31.76
CA ASN A 89 -23.68 16.43 32.55
C ASN A 89 -23.39 16.37 34.07
N PHE A 90 -22.46 15.51 34.50
CA PHE A 90 -22.07 15.41 35.90
C PHE A 90 -21.19 16.58 36.36
N CYS A 91 -20.28 17.05 35.50
CA CYS A 91 -19.48 18.25 35.75
C CYS A 91 -20.36 19.50 35.97
N GLU A 92 -21.43 19.66 35.19
CA GLU A 92 -22.45 20.69 35.42
C GLU A 92 -23.21 20.51 36.76
N CYS A 93 -23.44 19.26 37.18
CA CYS A 93 -24.13 18.95 38.44
C CYS A 93 -23.29 19.14 39.72
N ARG A 94 -21.98 19.40 39.60
CA ARG A 94 -21.11 19.67 40.77
C ARG A 94 -21.30 21.07 41.37
N GLY A 95 -22.02 21.97 40.70
CA GLY A 95 -22.18 23.36 41.13
C GLY A 95 -23.62 23.91 41.07
N SER A 96 -24.65 23.07 41.10
CA SER A 96 -26.01 23.61 41.04
C SER A 96 -26.44 24.19 42.39
N VAL A 97 -26.36 25.52 42.47
CA VAL A 97 -27.03 26.43 43.43
C VAL A 97 -28.49 26.00 43.68
N ALA A 98 -29.12 25.32 42.71
CA ALA A 98 -30.45 24.71 42.83
C ALA A 98 -30.57 23.67 43.96
N THR A 99 -29.55 22.84 44.21
CA THR A 99 -29.61 21.83 45.29
C THR A 99 -29.56 22.44 46.69
N LEU A 100 -28.93 23.61 46.84
CA LEU A 100 -29.00 24.41 48.08
C LEU A 100 -30.39 24.99 48.31
N TYR A 101 -31.08 25.44 47.25
CA TYR A 101 -32.43 25.96 47.34
C TYR A 101 -33.46 24.86 47.65
N GLU A 102 -33.32 23.68 47.03
CA GLU A 102 -34.18 22.50 47.28
C GLU A 102 -34.03 21.95 48.71
N SER A 103 -32.86 22.12 49.35
CA SER A 103 -32.65 21.69 50.74
C SER A 103 -33.46 22.47 51.80
N GLN A 104 -34.11 23.57 51.41
CA GLN A 104 -35.00 24.35 52.27
C GLN A 104 -36.45 23.87 52.26
N LYS A 105 -36.81 22.90 51.40
CA LYS A 105 -38.16 22.31 51.40
C LYS A 105 -38.32 21.32 52.54
N GLU A 106 -39.49 21.31 53.17
CA GLU A 106 -39.83 20.40 54.28
C GLU A 106 -39.78 18.92 53.86
N ASP A 107 -40.00 18.63 52.58
CA ASP A 107 -40.01 17.28 52.01
C ASP A 107 -38.60 16.77 51.66
N PHE A 108 -37.56 17.59 51.87
CA PHE A 108 -36.21 17.29 51.45
C PHE A 108 -35.56 16.24 52.36
N SER A 109 -35.27 15.08 51.79
CA SER A 109 -34.55 14.01 52.48
C SER A 109 -33.11 13.94 51.96
N PHE A 110 -32.17 14.37 52.80
CA PHE A 110 -30.74 14.30 52.50
C PHE A 110 -30.28 12.88 52.13
N PRO A 111 -30.70 11.80 52.83
CA PRO A 111 -30.37 10.43 52.42
C PRO A 111 -30.93 10.03 51.06
N ALA A 112 -32.15 10.46 50.72
CA ALA A 112 -32.77 10.16 49.42
C ALA A 112 -32.04 10.89 48.28
N GLU A 113 -31.67 12.15 48.49
CA GLU A 113 -30.90 12.94 47.52
C GLU A 113 -29.47 12.40 47.36
N VAL A 114 -28.81 12.01 48.46
CA VAL A 114 -27.49 11.34 48.42
C VAL A 114 -27.58 10.00 47.69
N ALA A 115 -28.61 9.20 47.94
CA ALA A 115 -28.83 7.93 47.23
C ALA A 115 -29.03 8.17 45.73
N LYS A 116 -29.86 9.15 45.35
CA LYS A 116 -30.07 9.56 43.95
C LYS A 116 -28.77 10.04 43.30
N ARG A 117 -27.99 10.89 43.97
CA ARG A 117 -26.69 11.38 43.47
C ARG A 117 -25.66 10.25 43.38
N SER A 118 -25.66 9.30 44.31
CA SER A 118 -24.74 8.16 44.29
C SER A 118 -24.97 7.24 43.08
N GLY A 119 -26.23 7.07 42.66
CA GLY A 119 -26.57 6.37 41.42
C GLY A 119 -25.99 7.07 40.18
N VAL A 120 -26.05 8.40 40.14
CA VAL A 120 -25.46 9.21 39.06
C VAL A 120 -23.93 9.16 39.09
N ILE A 121 -23.31 9.22 40.28
CA ILE A 121 -21.85 9.13 40.47
C ILE A 121 -21.32 7.78 39.97
N ASN A 122 -22.00 6.67 40.27
CA ASN A 122 -21.60 5.35 39.81
C ASN A 122 -21.68 5.23 38.27
N GLY A 123 -22.69 5.84 37.65
CA GLY A 123 -22.78 5.94 36.18
C GLY A 123 -21.64 6.77 35.58
N CYS A 124 -21.24 7.87 36.24
CA CYS A 124 -20.13 8.71 35.82
C CYS A 124 -18.78 7.97 35.93
N ALA A 125 -18.49 7.32 37.06
CA ALA A 125 -17.27 6.55 37.24
C ALA A 125 -17.15 5.42 36.19
N HIS A 126 -18.28 4.79 35.85
CA HIS A 126 -18.32 3.81 34.78
C HIS A 126 -18.01 4.45 33.41
N ALA A 127 -18.66 5.56 33.04
CA ALA A 127 -18.41 6.26 31.77
C ALA A 127 -16.96 6.77 31.66
N GLU A 128 -16.40 7.35 32.73
CA GLU A 128 -15.01 7.80 32.81
C GLU A 128 -14.02 6.66 32.57
N SER A 129 -14.32 5.45 33.07
CA SER A 129 -13.47 4.28 32.87
C SER A 129 -13.45 3.76 31.41
N LEU A 130 -14.47 4.09 30.61
CA LEU A 130 -14.58 3.66 29.21
C LEU A 130 -13.83 4.58 28.24
N VAL A 131 -13.58 5.84 28.63
CA VAL A 131 -12.93 6.84 27.77
C VAL A 131 -11.50 6.45 27.37
N PRO A 132 -10.57 6.07 28.29
CA PRO A 132 -9.20 5.72 27.91
C PRO A 132 -9.12 4.48 26.99
N PRO A 133 -9.88 3.39 27.22
CA PRO A 133 -9.93 2.27 26.28
C PRO A 133 -10.46 2.63 24.89
N ILE A 134 -11.47 3.50 24.79
CA ILE A 134 -12.00 3.95 23.49
C ILE A 134 -10.95 4.81 22.76
N GLU A 135 -10.30 5.73 23.47
CA GLU A 135 -9.23 6.55 22.90
C GLU A 135 -8.05 5.69 22.39
N GLY A 136 -7.69 4.63 23.11
CA GLY A 136 -6.66 3.69 22.69
C GLY A 136 -6.99 2.99 21.37
N ARG A 137 -8.24 2.56 21.16
CA ARG A 137 -8.67 1.91 19.91
C ARG A 137 -8.74 2.89 18.74
N VAL A 138 -9.18 4.12 18.98
CA VAL A 138 -9.13 5.19 17.99
C VAL A 138 -7.69 5.45 17.55
N ARG A 139 -6.73 5.52 18.48
CA ARG A 139 -5.28 5.67 18.17
C ARG A 139 -4.77 4.53 17.30
N GLN A 140 -5.13 3.29 17.58
CA GLN A 140 -4.74 2.13 16.77
C GLN A 140 -5.25 2.22 15.33
N LEU A 141 -6.38 2.88 15.11
CA LEU A 141 -6.93 3.09 13.77
C LEU A 141 -6.07 4.02 12.90
N TRP A 142 -5.28 4.88 13.55
CA TRP A 142 -4.31 5.78 12.92
C TRP A 142 -2.95 5.11 12.62
N ASP A 143 -2.73 3.87 13.05
CA ASP A 143 -1.53 3.12 12.69
C ASP A 143 -1.44 2.95 11.17
N SER A 144 -0.23 2.88 10.62
CA SER A 144 -0.04 2.71 9.17
C SER A 144 -0.71 1.42 8.67
N ILE A 145 -1.26 1.43 7.46
CA ILE A 145 -1.70 0.18 6.81
C ILE A 145 -0.44 -0.58 6.42
N GLU A 146 -0.26 -1.78 6.96
CA GLU A 146 0.70 -2.75 6.42
C GLU A 146 0.22 -3.19 5.04
N VAL A 147 0.84 -2.64 3.99
CA VAL A 147 0.64 -3.10 2.63
C VAL A 147 1.61 -4.27 2.42
N SER A 148 1.09 -5.48 2.21
CA SER A 148 1.94 -6.63 1.87
C SER A 148 2.74 -6.31 0.61
N GLU A 149 4.04 -6.57 0.66
CA GLU A 149 4.96 -6.40 -0.47
C GLU A 149 4.81 -7.58 -1.44
N ASP A 150 3.61 -7.77 -1.98
CA ASP A 150 3.33 -8.83 -2.94
C ASP A 150 3.84 -8.45 -4.34
N THR A 151 5.16 -8.18 -4.50
CA THR A 151 5.79 -7.97 -5.82
C THR A 151 7.28 -8.33 -5.92
N ALA A 152 7.88 -9.06 -4.96
CA ALA A 152 9.28 -9.46 -5.05
C ALA A 152 9.54 -10.78 -5.83
N GLU A 153 8.53 -11.64 -6.04
CA GLU A 153 8.69 -13.02 -6.53
C GLU A 153 8.37 -13.18 -8.04
N ALA A 154 9.03 -12.44 -8.92
CA ALA A 154 8.92 -12.68 -10.37
C ALA A 154 10.21 -12.41 -11.16
N GLY A 155 11.37 -12.42 -10.51
CA GLY A 155 12.61 -11.92 -11.10
C GLY A 155 13.88 -12.75 -10.85
N THR A 156 13.80 -14.02 -10.47
CA THR A 156 15.01 -14.88 -10.40
C THR A 156 14.68 -16.32 -10.75
N GLY A 157 14.85 -16.65 -12.03
CA GLY A 157 14.70 -18.02 -12.51
C GLY A 157 15.17 -18.11 -13.96
N VAL A 158 16.49 -18.16 -14.15
CA VAL A 158 17.25 -18.94 -15.15
C VAL A 158 18.70 -18.44 -15.06
N GLY A 159 19.59 -19.31 -14.58
CA GLY A 159 21.03 -19.10 -14.65
C GLY A 159 21.59 -19.51 -16.01
N ASP A 160 22.69 -18.89 -16.41
CA ASP A 160 23.86 -19.62 -16.88
C ASP A 160 25.13 -18.78 -16.68
N GLU A 161 26.22 -19.48 -16.41
CA GLU A 161 27.47 -19.00 -15.86
C GLU A 161 28.50 -18.75 -16.96
N VAL A 162 29.04 -17.53 -17.13
CA VAL A 162 30.39 -17.33 -17.70
C VAL A 162 31.10 -16.11 -17.08
N ALA A 163 32.15 -16.44 -16.34
CA ALA A 163 33.36 -15.72 -15.95
C ALA A 163 33.60 -14.24 -16.36
N GLY A 164 34.02 -13.45 -15.37
CA GLY A 164 35.34 -12.80 -15.42
C GLY A 164 35.40 -11.26 -15.53
N VAL A 165 35.72 -10.63 -14.39
CA VAL A 165 36.51 -9.38 -14.22
C VAL A 165 35.89 -8.07 -14.71
N ALA A 166 35.53 -7.19 -13.77
CA ALA A 166 36.26 -5.94 -13.48
C ALA A 166 35.46 -5.05 -12.53
N ASP A 167 36.19 -4.49 -11.58
CA ASP A 167 35.81 -3.42 -10.67
C ASP A 167 35.19 -2.24 -11.46
N GLY A 168 34.00 -1.82 -11.05
CA GLY A 168 33.23 -0.79 -11.76
C GLY A 168 32.05 -0.34 -10.90
N GLU A 169 32.37 0.51 -9.92
CA GLU A 169 31.54 1.60 -9.38
C GLU A 169 30.03 1.45 -9.63
N LEU A 170 29.36 0.80 -8.66
CA LEU A 170 27.90 0.76 -8.61
C LEU A 170 27.40 2.14 -8.17
N ASP A 171 27.13 3.01 -9.13
CA ASP A 171 26.23 4.14 -8.92
C ASP A 171 24.84 3.55 -8.63
N GLN A 172 24.51 3.52 -7.34
CA GLN A 172 23.19 3.19 -6.84
C GLN A 172 22.17 4.12 -7.52
N PRO A 173 21.08 3.60 -8.10
CA PRO A 173 19.97 4.48 -8.43
C PRO A 173 19.46 5.02 -7.09
N VAL A 174 19.59 6.34 -6.91
CA VAL A 174 18.97 7.07 -5.80
C VAL A 174 17.51 6.63 -5.75
N SER A 175 17.18 5.85 -4.71
CA SER A 175 15.83 5.45 -4.39
C SER A 175 15.03 6.72 -4.14
N SER A 176 14.39 7.22 -5.20
CA SER A 176 13.41 8.29 -5.13
C SER A 176 12.08 7.71 -4.64
N PHE A 177 12.09 7.07 -3.47
CA PHE A 177 10.89 6.74 -2.71
C PHE A 177 10.91 7.50 -1.37
N GLY A 178 11.18 8.80 -1.48
CA GLY A 178 11.06 9.78 -0.41
C GLY A 178 10.01 10.85 -0.71
N ILE A 179 9.00 10.53 -1.54
CA ILE A 179 7.86 11.44 -1.72
C ILE A 179 6.98 11.31 -0.48
N SER A 180 7.27 12.16 0.51
CA SER A 180 6.37 12.47 1.61
C SER A 180 5.01 12.85 1.02
N MET A 181 3.97 12.03 1.27
CA MET A 181 2.59 12.31 0.83
C MET A 181 1.92 13.40 1.68
N SER A 182 2.62 14.49 2.00
CA SER A 182 2.03 15.65 2.70
C SER A 182 1.33 16.63 1.74
N GLY A 183 1.09 16.26 0.48
CA GLY A 183 0.67 17.17 -0.58
C GLY A 183 -0.59 16.79 -1.36
N PHE A 184 -1.46 15.91 -0.86
CA PHE A 184 -2.71 15.60 -1.58
C PHE A 184 -3.90 15.33 -0.66
N LEU A 185 -4.22 16.28 0.20
CA LEU A 185 -5.52 16.34 0.87
C LEU A 185 -5.98 17.80 0.91
N ASP A 186 -6.34 18.34 -0.25
CA ASP A 186 -7.25 19.49 -0.29
C ASP A 186 -8.65 18.96 0.05
N PHE A 187 -9.02 19.10 1.32
CA PHE A 187 -10.43 19.06 1.69
C PHE A 187 -11.01 20.44 1.39
N GLU A 188 -11.71 20.58 0.26
CA GLU A 188 -12.70 21.66 0.13
C GLU A 188 -13.80 21.41 1.17
N LEU A 189 -13.92 22.36 2.10
CA LEU A 189 -14.91 22.39 3.16
C LEU A 189 -16.02 23.39 2.82
#